data_AF-A0A0M3UFZ7-F1
#
_entry.id   AF-A0A0M3UFZ7-F1
#
_cell.length_a   1.000
_cell.length_b   1.000
_cell.length_c   1.000
_cell.angle_alpha   90.00
_cell.angle_beta   90.00
_cell.angle_gamma   90.00
#
_symmetry.space_group_name_H-M   'P 1'
#
loop_
_entity.id
_entity.type
_entity.pdbx_description
1 polymer ?
#
loop_
_entity_poly.entity_id
_entity_poly.type
_entity_poly.pdbx_seq_one_letter_code
_entity_poly.pdbx_strand_id
1 'polypeptide(L)'
;MSQTQQITDSTADANIVRLYKTGEDGVLVFREAWVDAEDGSEGGAGEQEIHFVLNHGPVGQQSTSKDTLVATEEEARGLLAGFAAQCLEDGYVDLAREEQFSVVAQFAMKNDRVTDRDKYLEEKAREALIAHLAWRGSGVVEKTEFVAGAHGTGKLNIYILAPDAARAVANIKVCIREEKLDFTKLSIGVAPANDLAAIKGKFTPTGTTVFAL
;
A
#
# COMPACT_ATOMS: atom_id res chain seq x y z
N MET A 1 -6.16 0.83 -28.47
CA MET A 1 -6.54 -0.37 -27.71
C MET A 1 -5.69 -0.36 -26.45
N SER A 2 -6.26 0.09 -25.33
CA SER A 2 -5.54 0.19 -24.05
C SER A 2 -5.63 -1.17 -23.39
N GLN A 3 -4.48 -1.81 -23.14
CA GLN A 3 -4.44 -3.01 -22.31
C GLN A 3 -4.63 -2.55 -20.86
N THR A 4 -5.87 -2.65 -20.38
CA THR A 4 -6.14 -2.67 -18.94
C THR A 4 -5.52 -3.95 -18.40
N GLN A 5 -4.36 -3.85 -17.74
CA GLN A 5 -3.90 -4.93 -16.88
C GLN A 5 -4.90 -5.04 -15.73
N GLN A 6 -5.81 -6.01 -15.85
CA GLN A 6 -6.54 -6.54 -14.71
C GLN A 6 -5.52 -7.27 -13.84
N ILE A 7 -5.14 -6.66 -12.73
CA ILE A 7 -4.51 -7.37 -11.62
C ILE A 7 -5.61 -8.24 -11.03
N THR A 8 -5.47 -9.55 -11.20
CA THR A 8 -6.41 -10.57 -10.73
C THR A 8 -6.44 -10.63 -9.19
N ASP A 9 -7.62 -10.96 -8.68
CA ASP A 9 -8.14 -10.93 -7.31
C ASP A 9 -7.42 -11.87 -6.29
N SER A 10 -6.10 -11.83 -6.21
CA SER A 10 -5.31 -12.56 -5.20
C SER A 10 -3.94 -11.90 -5.03
N THR A 11 -3.87 -10.81 -4.26
CA THR A 11 -2.64 -10.12 -3.86
C THR A 11 -1.92 -10.79 -2.68
N ALA A 12 -2.01 -12.11 -2.55
CA ALA A 12 -1.03 -12.86 -1.79
C ALA A 12 0.08 -13.27 -2.76
N ASP A 13 1.10 -12.43 -2.91
CA ASP A 13 2.38 -12.90 -3.46
C ASP A 13 2.78 -14.13 -2.63
N ALA A 14 3.05 -15.28 -3.26
CA ALA A 14 3.34 -16.53 -2.55
C ALA A 14 4.59 -16.45 -1.64
N ASN A 15 5.31 -15.33 -1.69
CA ASN A 15 6.51 -15.03 -0.94
C ASN A 15 6.28 -14.02 0.20
N ILE A 16 5.07 -13.52 0.43
CA ILE A 16 4.74 -12.58 1.51
C ILE A 16 3.52 -13.04 2.30
N VAL A 17 3.57 -12.87 3.61
CA VAL A 17 2.46 -13.14 4.52
C VAL A 17 2.31 -11.95 5.45
N ARG A 18 1.12 -11.34 5.50
CA ARG A 18 0.79 -10.27 6.44
C ARG A 18 -0.49 -10.62 7.18
N LEU A 19 -0.45 -10.52 8.51
CA LEU A 19 -1.61 -10.74 9.38
C LEU A 19 -1.75 -9.62 10.40
N TYR A 20 -2.95 -9.47 10.93
CA TYR A 20 -3.35 -8.39 11.81
C TYR A 20 -3.97 -8.92 13.09
N LYS A 21 -3.86 -8.14 14.15
CA LYS A 21 -4.53 -8.41 15.43
C LYS A 21 -4.88 -7.09 16.09
N THR A 22 -6.07 -6.99 16.67
CA THR A 22 -6.38 -5.90 17.59
C THR A 22 -5.83 -6.26 18.97
N GLY A 23 -4.92 -5.42 19.48
CA GLY A 23 -4.37 -5.56 20.82
C GLY A 23 -5.41 -5.30 21.90
N GLU A 24 -5.06 -5.61 23.15
CA GLU A 24 -5.94 -5.39 24.32
C GLU A 24 -6.25 -3.90 24.56
N ASP A 25 -5.38 -3.02 24.09
CA ASP A 25 -5.53 -1.56 24.11
C ASP A 25 -6.39 -1.02 22.94
N GLY A 26 -6.92 -1.90 22.10
CA GLY A 26 -7.68 -1.55 20.90
C GLY A 26 -6.82 -1.10 19.72
N VAL A 27 -5.49 -1.14 19.83
CA VAL A 27 -4.59 -0.77 18.73
C VAL A 27 -4.46 -1.92 17.76
N LEU A 28 -4.68 -1.65 16.47
CA LEU A 28 -4.40 -2.61 15.42
C LEU A 28 -2.89 -2.75 15.23
N VAL A 29 -2.38 -3.96 15.36
CA VAL A 29 -0.98 -4.32 15.10
C VAL A 29 -0.90 -5.28 13.91
N PHE A 30 0.22 -5.26 13.21
CA PHE A 30 0.49 -6.19 12.12
C PHE A 30 1.78 -6.97 12.38
N ARG A 31 1.83 -8.17 11.81
CA ARG A 31 3.05 -8.93 11.59
C ARG A 31 3.09 -9.31 10.12
N GLU A 32 4.26 -9.19 9.54
CA GLU A 32 4.53 -9.49 8.17
C GLU A 32 5.86 -10.23 8.05
N ALA A 33 5.92 -11.14 7.09
CA ALA A 33 7.16 -11.76 6.68
C ALA A 33 7.20 -11.89 5.16
N TRP A 34 8.37 -11.74 4.56
CA TRP A 34 8.60 -12.06 3.16
C TRP A 34 9.96 -12.72 2.93
N VAL A 35 10.08 -13.37 1.77
CA VAL A 35 11.36 -13.85 1.26
C VAL A 35 11.88 -12.81 0.27
N ASP A 36 13.06 -12.29 0.55
CA ASP A 36 13.82 -11.41 -0.32
C ASP A 36 14.99 -12.21 -0.92
N ALA A 37 14.90 -12.51 -2.20
CA ALA A 37 15.90 -13.27 -2.93
C ALA A 37 16.40 -12.38 -4.06
N GLU A 38 17.33 -11.48 -3.76
CA GLU A 38 17.95 -10.65 -4.78
C GLU A 38 18.78 -11.54 -5.70
N ASP A 39 18.44 -11.54 -6.99
CA ASP A 39 19.31 -12.13 -8.01
C ASP A 39 20.61 -11.30 -7.99
N GLY A 40 21.76 -11.95 -7.73
CA GLY A 40 23.10 -11.33 -7.64
C GLY A 40 23.63 -10.66 -8.93
N SER A 41 22.74 -10.10 -9.74
CA SER A 41 22.95 -9.61 -11.09
C SER A 41 23.30 -8.12 -11.18
N GLU A 42 23.20 -7.34 -10.09
CA GLU A 42 23.80 -6.01 -10.02
C GLU A 42 25.20 -6.06 -9.38
N GLY A 43 26.19 -6.56 -10.13
CA GLY A 43 27.60 -6.16 -9.92
C GLY A 43 28.67 -7.25 -9.85
N GLY A 44 28.34 -8.54 -9.91
CA GLY A 44 29.38 -9.57 -9.96
C GLY A 44 28.84 -10.98 -9.75
N ALA A 45 29.64 -11.98 -10.09
CA ALA A 45 29.31 -13.41 -9.93
C ALA A 45 29.26 -13.83 -8.43
N GLY A 46 28.37 -13.20 -7.66
CA GLY A 46 28.05 -13.56 -6.28
C GLY A 46 27.02 -14.67 -6.23
N GLU A 47 27.07 -15.46 -5.15
CA GLU A 47 26.02 -16.41 -4.81
C GLU A 47 24.72 -15.63 -4.51
N GLN A 48 23.56 -16.20 -4.85
CA GLN A 48 22.26 -15.61 -4.55
C GLN A 48 22.09 -15.58 -3.02
N GLU A 49 21.98 -14.38 -2.44
CA GLU A 49 21.65 -14.21 -1.03
C GLU A 49 20.13 -14.25 -0.86
N ILE A 50 19.66 -15.09 0.05
CA ILE A 50 18.23 -15.26 0.33
C ILE A 50 17.99 -14.83 1.77
N HIS A 51 17.21 -13.78 1.94
CA HIS A 51 16.84 -13.25 3.24
C HIS A 51 15.38 -13.58 3.56
N PHE A 52 15.15 -14.18 4.72
CA PHE A 52 13.84 -14.18 5.35
C PHE A 52 13.70 -12.90 6.19
N VAL A 53 12.74 -12.05 5.85
CA VAL A 53 12.54 -10.76 6.50
C VAL A 53 11.28 -10.79 7.33
N LEU A 54 11.39 -10.39 8.60
CA LEU A 54 10.29 -10.18 9.53
C LEU A 54 10.07 -8.67 9.72
N ASN A 55 8.81 -8.26 9.73
CA ASN A 55 8.40 -6.87 9.89
C ASN A 55 7.15 -6.79 10.77
N HIS A 56 7.17 -5.98 11.83
CA HIS A 56 6.01 -5.89 12.72
C HIS A 56 5.90 -4.54 13.41
N GLY A 57 4.69 -4.21 13.85
CA GLY A 57 4.45 -3.00 14.65
C GLY A 57 2.98 -2.59 14.70
N PRO A 58 2.69 -1.46 15.36
CA PRO A 58 1.38 -0.83 15.31
C PRO A 58 1.07 -0.34 13.89
N VAL A 59 -0.14 -0.59 13.41
CA VAL A 59 -0.60 -0.11 12.11
C VAL A 59 -0.56 1.41 12.08
N GLY A 60 0.09 1.93 11.04
CA GLY A 60 0.26 3.36 10.82
C GLY A 60 1.52 3.96 11.44
N GLN A 61 2.29 3.20 12.21
CA GLN A 61 3.56 3.64 12.79
C GLN A 61 4.74 2.98 12.08
N GLN A 62 5.92 3.61 12.13
CA GLN A 62 7.14 3.00 11.61
C GLN A 62 7.37 1.66 12.32
N SER A 63 7.50 0.60 11.52
CA SER A 63 7.66 -0.76 12.01
C SER A 63 9.09 -1.06 12.43
N THR A 64 9.26 -2.21 13.09
CA THR A 64 10.56 -2.83 13.36
C THR A 64 10.73 -4.02 12.43
N SER A 65 11.89 -4.13 11.80
CA SER A 65 12.24 -5.26 10.94
C SER A 65 13.51 -5.96 11.39
N LYS A 66 13.59 -7.24 11.02
CA LYS A 66 14.77 -8.08 11.19
C LYS A 66 14.86 -9.02 10.00
N ASP A 67 16.00 -9.03 9.34
CA ASP A 67 16.34 -9.97 8.29
C ASP A 67 17.17 -11.14 8.85
N THR A 68 17.10 -12.27 8.17
CA THR A 68 17.88 -13.46 8.48
C THR A 68 18.28 -14.12 7.18
N LEU A 69 19.59 -14.17 6.93
CA LEU A 69 20.16 -14.91 5.80
C LEU A 69 19.86 -16.41 5.97
N VAL A 70 19.36 -17.04 4.92
CA VAL A 70 19.08 -18.47 4.87
C VAL A 70 19.86 -19.12 3.73
N ALA A 71 20.06 -20.43 3.81
CA ALA A 71 20.89 -21.14 2.83
C ALA A 71 20.12 -21.46 1.53
N THR A 72 18.80 -21.61 1.60
CA THR A 72 17.98 -22.06 0.47
C THR A 72 16.59 -21.42 0.45
N GLU A 73 15.96 -21.38 -0.72
CA GLU A 73 14.55 -20.97 -0.84
C GLU A 73 13.60 -21.90 -0.09
N GLU A 74 13.92 -23.19 -0.01
CA GLU A 74 13.11 -24.17 0.72
C GLU A 74 13.10 -23.86 2.22
N GLU A 75 14.26 -23.49 2.78
CA GLU A 75 14.37 -23.02 4.15
C GLU A 75 13.56 -21.72 4.36
N ALA A 76 13.68 -20.76 3.45
CA ALA A 76 12.91 -19.50 3.50
C ALA A 76 11.40 -19.74 3.51
N ARG A 77 10.91 -20.63 2.63
CA ARG A 77 9.49 -21.02 2.56
C ARG A 77 9.04 -21.75 3.82
N GLY A 78 9.90 -22.59 4.39
CA GLY A 78 9.66 -23.25 5.68
C GLY A 78 9.49 -22.24 6.82
N LEU A 79 10.35 -21.22 6.88
CA LEU A 79 10.24 -20.13 7.84
C LEU A 79 8.95 -19.31 7.63
N LEU A 80 8.57 -19.03 6.39
CA LEU A 80 7.34 -18.31 6.08
C LEU A 80 6.09 -19.09 6.51
N ALA A 81 6.07 -20.40 6.28
CA ALA A 81 5.00 -21.28 6.74
C ALA A 81 4.92 -21.36 8.28
N GLY A 82 6.07 -21.51 8.95
CA GLY A 82 6.16 -21.50 10.41
C GLY A 82 5.71 -20.17 11.02
N PHE A 83 6.10 -19.05 10.40
CA PHE A 83 5.65 -17.71 10.78
C PHE A 83 4.13 -17.58 10.68
N ALA A 84 3.53 -18.02 9.57
CA ALA A 84 2.08 -17.97 9.38
C ALA A 84 1.35 -18.79 10.47
N ALA A 85 1.81 -20.03 10.72
CA ALA A 85 1.25 -20.89 11.76
C ALA A 85 1.32 -20.24 13.15
N GLN A 86 2.49 -19.70 13.52
CA GLN A 86 2.67 -19.02 14.81
C GLN A 86 1.79 -17.78 14.93
N CYS A 87 1.62 -17.01 13.87
CA CYS A 87 0.75 -15.84 13.89
C CYS A 87 -0.70 -16.24 14.16
N LEU A 88 -1.20 -17.31 13.52
CA LEU A 88 -2.55 -17.83 13.77
C LEU A 88 -2.72 -18.33 15.22
N GLU A 89 -1.73 -19.04 15.77
CA GLU A 89 -1.72 -19.47 17.17
C GLU A 89 -1.75 -18.27 18.14
N ASP A 90 -1.02 -17.20 17.79
CA ASP A 90 -0.98 -15.95 18.56
C ASP A 90 -2.26 -15.10 18.38
N GLY A 91 -3.23 -15.55 17.57
CA GLY A 91 -4.50 -14.89 17.32
C GLY A 91 -4.44 -13.74 16.32
N TYR A 92 -3.42 -13.71 15.46
CA TYR A 92 -3.43 -12.86 14.27
C TYR A 92 -4.25 -13.53 13.17
N VAL A 93 -4.89 -12.72 12.34
CA VAL A 93 -5.72 -13.17 11.23
C VAL A 93 -5.41 -12.38 9.98
N ASP A 94 -5.64 -12.98 8.82
CA ASP A 94 -5.76 -12.21 7.59
C ASP A 94 -7.06 -11.40 7.63
N LEU A 95 -7.04 -10.19 7.07
CA LEU A 95 -8.23 -9.34 6.99
C LEU A 95 -8.91 -9.56 5.66
N ALA A 96 -10.16 -10.00 5.71
CA ALA A 96 -10.99 -10.08 4.52
C ALA A 96 -11.19 -8.66 3.94
N ARG A 97 -11.47 -8.56 2.64
CA ARG A 97 -11.65 -7.26 1.98
C ARG A 97 -12.77 -6.45 2.64
N GLU A 98 -13.83 -7.10 3.07
CA GLU A 98 -14.99 -6.50 3.75
C GLU A 98 -14.63 -5.77 5.06
N GLU A 99 -13.55 -6.20 5.70
CA GLU A 99 -13.04 -5.64 6.96
C GLU A 99 -12.10 -4.45 6.73
N GLN A 100 -11.77 -4.17 5.47
CA GLN A 100 -10.83 -3.14 5.06
C GLN A 100 -11.53 -1.96 4.37
N PHE A 101 -10.73 -0.95 4.04
CA PHE A 101 -11.18 0.30 3.45
C PHE A 101 -10.50 0.55 2.11
N SER A 102 -11.24 1.07 1.14
CA SER A 102 -10.67 1.71 -0.03
C SER A 102 -10.37 3.17 0.30
N VAL A 103 -9.10 3.53 0.24
CA VAL A 103 -8.58 4.89 0.42
C VAL A 103 -8.04 5.38 -0.91
N VAL A 104 -8.51 6.52 -1.39
CA VAL A 104 -8.12 7.05 -2.70
C VAL A 104 -7.38 8.36 -2.53
N ALA A 105 -6.08 8.36 -2.83
CA ALA A 105 -5.30 9.60 -2.97
C ALA A 105 -5.52 10.15 -4.39
N GLN A 106 -6.16 11.31 -4.48
CA GLN A 106 -6.50 11.97 -5.74
C GLN A 106 -5.68 13.24 -5.94
N PHE A 107 -5.00 13.36 -7.08
CA PHE A 107 -4.30 14.57 -7.49
C PHE A 107 -5.05 15.29 -8.59
N ALA A 108 -5.39 16.56 -8.36
CA ALA A 108 -5.99 17.40 -9.38
C ALA A 108 -4.97 17.74 -10.49
N MET A 109 -5.35 17.49 -11.74
CA MET A 109 -4.53 17.76 -12.93
C MET A 109 -5.07 18.95 -13.70
N LYS A 110 -4.20 19.58 -14.49
CA LYS A 110 -4.55 20.78 -15.26
C LYS A 110 -5.54 20.48 -16.40
N ASN A 111 -5.39 19.31 -17.04
CA ASN A 111 -6.22 18.90 -18.16
C ASN A 111 -6.51 17.38 -18.10
N ASP A 112 -7.50 16.93 -18.87
CA ASP A 112 -7.87 15.52 -19.05
C ASP A 112 -6.90 14.74 -19.96
N ARG A 113 -6.08 15.44 -20.75
CA ARG A 113 -5.07 14.84 -21.62
C ARG A 113 -3.79 14.51 -20.85
N VAL A 114 -3.64 13.24 -20.47
CA VAL A 114 -2.45 12.71 -19.80
C VAL A 114 -1.16 13.06 -20.55
N THR A 115 -0.27 13.77 -19.88
CA THR A 115 1.07 14.15 -20.37
C THR A 115 2.16 13.29 -19.74
N ASP A 116 3.39 13.34 -20.28
CA ASP A 116 4.53 12.63 -19.68
C ASP A 116 4.85 13.12 -18.27
N ARG A 117 4.59 14.40 -17.98
CA ARG A 117 4.71 14.95 -16.62
C ARG A 117 3.70 14.30 -15.66
N ASP A 118 2.51 13.97 -16.14
CA ASP A 118 1.48 13.35 -15.30
C ASP A 118 1.79 11.88 -15.03
N LYS A 119 2.34 11.17 -16.02
CA LYS A 119 2.87 9.80 -15.83
C LYS A 119 4.03 9.77 -14.85
N TYR A 120 4.95 10.74 -14.94
CA TYR A 120 6.03 10.87 -13.98
C TYR A 120 5.51 11.15 -12.56
N LEU A 121 4.47 12.00 -12.43
CA LEU A 121 3.80 12.23 -11.15
C LEU A 121 3.17 10.93 -10.61
N GLU A 122 2.48 10.17 -11.46
CA GLU A 122 1.89 8.89 -11.09
C GLU A 122 2.93 7.91 -10.58
N GLU A 123 3.99 7.68 -11.35
CA GLU A 123 5.08 6.76 -10.99
C GLU A 123 5.70 7.15 -9.65
N LYS A 124 6.12 8.42 -9.52
CA LYS A 124 6.73 8.93 -8.29
C LYS A 124 5.78 8.83 -7.08
N ALA A 125 4.50 9.20 -7.24
CA ALA A 125 3.54 9.15 -6.15
C ALA A 125 3.18 7.72 -5.76
N ARG A 126 3.04 6.82 -6.73
CA ARG A 126 2.76 5.39 -6.52
C ARG A 126 3.90 4.72 -5.76
N GLU A 127 5.13 4.87 -6.22
CA GLU A 127 6.32 4.27 -5.59
C GLU A 127 6.53 4.79 -4.16
N ALA A 128 6.42 6.09 -3.97
CA ALA A 128 6.48 6.72 -2.65
C ALA A 128 5.44 6.13 -1.69
N LEU A 129 4.19 5.99 -2.14
CA LEU A 129 3.12 5.44 -1.32
C LEU A 129 3.33 3.96 -1.02
N ILE A 130 3.75 3.16 -2.01
CA ILE A 130 4.09 1.74 -1.81
C ILE A 130 5.14 1.61 -0.71
N ALA A 131 6.27 2.31 -0.85
CA ALA A 131 7.36 2.25 0.12
C ALA A 131 6.92 2.74 1.51
N HIS A 132 6.26 3.90 1.58
CA HIS A 132 5.89 4.52 2.86
C HIS A 132 4.85 3.69 3.63
N LEU A 133 3.87 3.11 2.95
CA LEU A 133 2.78 2.35 3.56
C LEU A 133 3.23 0.95 4.00
N ALA A 134 4.16 0.32 3.26
CA ALA A 134 4.69 -1.01 3.55
C ALA A 134 5.36 -1.06 4.94
N TRP A 135 6.25 -0.11 5.24
CA TRP A 135 6.93 0.02 6.53
C TRP A 135 6.03 0.44 7.70
N ARG A 136 4.72 0.52 7.47
CA ARG A 136 3.72 0.93 8.49
C ARG A 136 2.53 -0.02 8.55
N GLY A 137 2.52 -1.08 7.75
CA GLY A 137 1.38 -2.00 7.62
C GLY A 137 0.05 -1.29 7.32
N SER A 138 0.11 -0.09 6.72
CA SER A 138 -1.02 0.85 6.68
C SER A 138 -1.80 0.84 5.37
N GLY A 139 -1.39 0.01 4.41
CA GLY A 139 -2.14 -0.29 3.22
C GLY A 139 -1.27 -0.80 2.08
N VAL A 140 -1.92 -1.18 0.99
CA VAL A 140 -1.29 -1.63 -0.27
C VAL A 140 -1.91 -0.85 -1.41
N VAL A 141 -1.09 -0.34 -2.33
CA VAL A 141 -1.58 0.32 -3.56
C VAL A 141 -2.08 -0.77 -4.51
N GLU A 142 -3.36 -0.75 -4.85
CA GLU A 142 -3.99 -1.75 -5.72
C GLU A 142 -3.92 -1.35 -7.20
N LYS A 143 -4.15 -0.06 -7.49
CA LYS A 143 -4.14 0.47 -8.85
C LYS A 143 -4.01 1.98 -8.88
N THR A 144 -3.66 2.48 -10.05
CA THR A 144 -3.67 3.91 -10.41
C THR A 144 -4.56 4.13 -11.63
N GLU A 145 -5.16 5.32 -11.74
CA GLU A 145 -6.07 5.66 -12.83
C GLU A 145 -6.10 7.15 -13.12
N PHE A 146 -6.01 7.54 -14.39
CA PHE A 146 -6.30 8.88 -14.84
C PHE A 146 -7.77 9.00 -15.24
N VAL A 147 -8.47 10.00 -14.70
CA VAL A 147 -9.91 10.22 -14.93
C VAL A 147 -10.14 11.65 -15.41
N ALA A 148 -11.05 11.81 -16.37
CA ALA A 148 -11.48 13.13 -16.82
C ALA A 148 -12.33 13.84 -15.75
N GLY A 149 -11.99 15.09 -15.47
CA GLY A 149 -12.71 15.97 -14.56
C GLY A 149 -13.67 16.93 -15.28
N ALA A 150 -14.33 17.78 -14.51
CA ALA A 150 -15.20 18.82 -15.07
C ALA A 150 -14.38 19.86 -15.85
N HIS A 151 -14.99 20.49 -16.86
CA HIS A 151 -14.41 21.61 -17.61
C HIS A 151 -13.04 21.29 -18.27
N GLY A 152 -12.84 20.04 -18.70
CA GLY A 152 -11.61 19.60 -19.36
C GLY A 152 -10.40 19.46 -18.43
N THR A 153 -10.62 19.42 -17.11
CA THR A 153 -9.59 19.10 -16.11
C THR A 153 -9.39 17.58 -16.01
N GLY A 154 -8.36 17.12 -15.31
CA GLY A 154 -8.12 15.70 -15.07
C GLY A 154 -7.87 15.41 -13.60
N LYS A 155 -7.85 14.12 -13.26
CA LYS A 155 -7.51 13.62 -11.94
C LYS A 155 -6.63 12.38 -12.08
N LEU A 156 -5.66 12.24 -11.19
CA LEU A 156 -4.98 10.97 -10.95
C LEU A 156 -5.51 10.38 -9.64
N ASN A 157 -6.09 9.20 -9.69
CA ASN A 157 -6.56 8.43 -8.54
C ASN A 157 -5.57 7.30 -8.25
N ILE A 158 -5.07 7.21 -7.02
CA ILE A 158 -4.27 6.10 -6.50
C ILE A 158 -5.11 5.38 -5.44
N TYR A 159 -5.47 4.14 -5.72
CA TYR A 159 -6.35 3.33 -4.88
C TYR A 159 -5.53 2.46 -3.94
N ILE A 160 -5.82 2.57 -2.65
CA ILE A 160 -5.12 1.89 -1.57
C ILE A 160 -6.12 1.07 -0.79
N LEU A 161 -5.86 -0.22 -0.62
CA LEU A 161 -6.57 -1.06 0.34
C LEU A 161 -5.90 -0.90 1.70
N ALA A 162 -6.66 -0.51 2.71
CA ALA A 162 -6.13 -0.19 4.03
C ALA A 162 -6.88 -0.92 5.15
N PRO A 163 -6.16 -1.50 6.12
CA PRO A 163 -6.77 -2.12 7.30
C PRO A 163 -7.33 -1.08 8.29
N ASP A 164 -6.80 0.15 8.27
CA ASP A 164 -7.30 1.29 9.04
C ASP A 164 -7.27 2.55 8.17
N ALA A 165 -8.46 3.06 7.82
CA ALA A 165 -8.58 4.23 6.96
C ALA A 165 -8.00 5.50 7.58
N ALA A 166 -8.12 5.71 8.90
CA ALA A 166 -7.64 6.92 9.54
C ALA A 166 -6.10 6.97 9.53
N ARG A 167 -5.46 5.82 9.79
CA ARG A 167 -4.00 5.67 9.70
C ARG A 167 -3.51 5.81 8.27
N ALA A 168 -4.17 5.20 7.30
CA ALA A 168 -3.83 5.36 5.89
C ALA A 168 -3.91 6.83 5.43
N VAL A 169 -5.01 7.54 5.75
CA VAL A 169 -5.16 8.97 5.44
C VAL A 169 -4.05 9.80 6.06
N ALA A 170 -3.66 9.53 7.30
CA ALA A 170 -2.56 10.22 7.97
C ALA A 170 -1.23 9.97 7.25
N ASN A 171 -0.92 8.73 6.91
CA ASN A 171 0.33 8.35 6.26
C ASN A 171 0.44 8.86 4.83
N ILE A 172 -0.64 8.84 4.05
CA ILE A 172 -0.67 9.48 2.72
C ILE A 172 -0.27 10.95 2.87
N LYS A 173 -0.86 11.67 3.83
CA LYS A 173 -0.56 13.08 4.03
C LYS A 173 0.89 13.35 4.45
N VAL A 174 1.52 12.44 5.18
CA VAL A 174 2.94 12.53 5.57
C VAL A 174 3.82 12.25 4.35
N CYS A 175 3.61 11.10 3.70
CA CYS A 175 4.33 10.67 2.50
C CYS A 175 4.36 11.77 1.42
N ILE A 176 3.20 12.33 1.04
CA ILE A 176 3.13 13.37 0.00
C ILE A 176 3.96 14.60 0.37
N ARG A 177 4.04 14.96 1.65
CA ARG A 177 4.85 16.11 2.10
C ARG A 177 6.34 15.80 2.11
N GLU A 178 6.73 14.64 2.62
CA GLU A 178 8.14 14.20 2.68
C GLU A 178 8.74 14.10 1.28
N GLU A 179 7.96 13.57 0.33
CA GLU A 179 8.36 13.42 -1.08
C GLU A 179 8.25 14.70 -1.92
N LYS A 180 7.84 15.81 -1.28
CA LYS A 180 7.65 17.13 -1.89
C LYS A 180 6.73 17.08 -3.12
N LEU A 181 5.73 16.21 -3.08
CA LEU A 181 4.64 16.16 -4.05
C LEU A 181 3.67 17.31 -3.76
N ASP A 182 2.89 17.74 -4.77
CA ASP A 182 2.03 18.93 -4.63
C ASP A 182 0.85 18.64 -3.69
N PHE A 183 1.05 18.92 -2.40
CA PHE A 183 0.06 18.76 -1.36
C PHE A 183 -1.19 19.63 -1.56
N THR A 184 -1.09 20.71 -2.35
CA THR A 184 -2.24 21.59 -2.66
C THR A 184 -3.16 20.99 -3.73
N LYS A 185 -2.74 19.90 -4.39
CA LYS A 185 -3.54 19.15 -5.36
C LYS A 185 -4.11 17.86 -4.79
N LEU A 186 -3.68 17.46 -3.61
CA LEU A 186 -4.10 16.22 -2.96
C LEU A 186 -5.49 16.36 -2.34
N SER A 187 -6.38 15.44 -2.68
CA SER A 187 -7.58 15.12 -1.92
C SER A 187 -7.58 13.64 -1.56
N ILE A 188 -8.20 13.25 -0.45
CA ILE A 188 -8.27 11.85 -0.03
C ILE A 188 -9.72 11.48 0.25
N GLY A 189 -10.19 10.44 -0.44
CA GLY A 189 -11.50 9.82 -0.23
C GLY A 189 -11.38 8.48 0.48
N VAL A 190 -12.40 8.11 1.25
CA VAL A 190 -12.47 6.80 1.93
C VAL A 190 -13.85 6.19 1.74
N ALA A 191 -13.88 4.89 1.45
CA ALA A 191 -15.09 4.07 1.39
C ALA A 191 -14.81 2.69 2.04
N PRO A 192 -15.85 1.91 2.40
CA PRO A 192 -15.69 0.47 2.60
C PRO A 192 -15.06 -0.17 1.34
N ALA A 193 -14.18 -1.15 1.49
CA ALA A 193 -13.40 -1.66 0.34
C ALA A 193 -14.25 -2.30 -0.79
N ASN A 194 -15.47 -2.74 -0.46
CA ASN A 194 -16.41 -3.34 -1.41
C ASN A 194 -17.50 -2.38 -1.90
N ASP A 195 -17.51 -1.13 -1.43
CA ASP A 195 -18.51 -0.14 -1.80
C ASP A 195 -17.85 1.22 -2.07
N LEU A 196 -17.11 1.26 -3.18
CA LEU A 196 -16.45 2.47 -3.64
C LEU A 196 -17.44 3.60 -3.98
N ALA A 197 -18.72 3.28 -4.25
CA ALA A 197 -19.76 4.27 -4.49
C ALA A 197 -20.11 5.08 -3.23
N ALA A 198 -19.84 4.55 -2.03
CA ALA A 198 -20.03 5.24 -0.76
C ALA A 198 -18.87 6.16 -0.34
N ILE A 199 -17.94 6.48 -1.27
CA ILE A 199 -16.74 7.27 -0.96
C ILE A 199 -17.06 8.65 -0.41
N LYS A 200 -16.34 9.03 0.66
CA LYS A 200 -16.46 10.34 1.32
C LYS A 200 -15.10 11.00 1.44
N GLY A 201 -15.04 12.31 1.20
CA GLY A 201 -13.83 13.09 1.39
C GLY A 201 -13.41 13.12 2.85
N LYS A 202 -12.16 12.74 3.13
CA LYS A 202 -11.49 12.83 4.44
C LYS A 202 -10.44 13.92 4.49
N PHE A 203 -9.92 14.33 3.33
CA PHE A 203 -9.00 15.44 3.22
C PHE A 203 -9.21 16.14 1.88
N THR A 204 -9.28 17.48 1.91
CA THR A 204 -9.07 18.32 0.74
C THR A 204 -8.26 19.55 1.17
N PRO A 205 -7.56 20.23 0.25
CA PRO A 205 -6.78 21.42 0.57
C PRO A 205 -7.66 22.58 1.05
N THR A 206 -8.94 22.60 0.64
CA THR A 206 -9.95 23.60 0.99
C THR A 206 -10.73 23.26 2.26
N GLY A 207 -10.52 22.08 2.86
CA GLY A 207 -11.27 21.62 4.04
C GLY A 207 -12.70 21.17 3.76
N THR A 208 -13.11 21.06 2.49
CA THR A 208 -14.41 20.54 2.09
C THR A 208 -14.46 19.01 2.18
N THR A 209 -15.63 18.43 2.43
CA THR A 209 -15.81 16.95 2.43
C THR A 209 -16.27 16.38 1.08
N VAL A 210 -16.42 17.23 0.07
CA VAL A 210 -16.82 16.82 -1.28
C VAL A 210 -15.67 16.07 -1.94
N PHE A 211 -15.94 14.84 -2.37
CA PHE A 211 -15.01 14.00 -3.11
C PHE A 211 -15.78 13.29 -4.21
N ALA A 212 -15.20 13.21 -5.40
CA ALA A 212 -15.76 12.49 -6.52
C ALA A 212 -14.61 11.80 -7.24
N LEU A 213 -14.83 10.56 -7.67
CA LEU A 213 -13.88 9.83 -8.49
C LEU A 213 -13.74 10.43 -9.90
#